data_AF-A0ABC8T9W0-F1
#
_entry.id   AF-A0ABC8T9W0-F1
#
_cell.length_a   1.000
_cell.length_b   1.000
_cell.length_c   1.000
_cell.angle_alpha   90.00
_cell.angle_beta   90.00
_cell.angle_gamma   90.00
#
_symmetry.space_group_name_H-M   'P 1'
#
loop_
_entity.id
_entity.type
_entity.pdbx_description
1 polymer ?
#
loop_
_entity_poly.entity_id
_entity_poly.type
_entity_poly.pdbx_seq_one_letter_code
_entity_poly.pdbx_strand_id
1 'polypeptide(L)'
;MLTVLPEVVEDQHTDCNISSARRCEYGRELLSHTPMVLEFLLQQSEKSFDGGIQLYDRNRKILRCLLSWVQAGCFSEIPPGSLPEHPLINFVFNSLQVSSSFDLAVEVLVELISHHEGLPQVLLCRVRYLTEVLLLPALNNGDEKAIGGLACLMSEIGQAAPSLIAEASTEALALADALLSCVTFPSEDWDIADSTLQFWCSLAGYILGLDVDGGENRKNVDDMLFPVFSALLDALLLRAQWLSWRRIGAEKHMGRGIDVVGGDGVQRILSGFIFFVMVAVVFFFVNE
;
A
#
# COMPACT_ATOMS: atom_id res chain seq x y z
N MET A 1 10.22 -0.34 25.72
CA MET A 1 11.41 0.52 25.80
C MET A 1 12.10 0.59 24.45
N LEU A 2 12.49 -0.53 23.82
CA LEU A 2 13.13 -0.50 22.48
C LEU A 2 12.27 0.14 21.38
N THR A 3 10.94 0.03 21.47
CA THR A 3 10.00 0.69 20.53
C THR A 3 10.00 2.21 20.63
N VAL A 4 10.14 2.78 21.83
CA VAL A 4 9.98 4.24 22.01
C VAL A 4 11.28 5.00 21.79
N LEU A 5 12.43 4.32 21.71
CA LEU A 5 13.73 4.97 21.55
C LEU A 5 13.85 5.70 20.21
N PRO A 6 13.50 5.09 19.05
CA PRO A 6 13.55 5.81 17.79
C PRO A 6 12.47 6.89 17.69
N GLU A 7 11.25 6.61 18.19
CA GLU A 7 10.14 7.59 18.20
C GLU A 7 10.53 8.92 18.87
N VAL A 8 11.28 8.88 19.97
CA VAL A 8 11.73 10.09 20.69
C VAL A 8 12.82 10.86 19.95
N VAL A 9 13.65 10.19 19.14
CA VAL A 9 14.69 10.86 18.34
C VAL A 9 14.07 11.56 17.12
N GLU A 10 12.99 11.01 16.57
CA GLU A 10 12.29 11.54 15.41
C GLU A 10 11.26 12.62 15.73
N ASP A 11 10.75 12.69 16.97
CA ASP A 11 9.75 13.67 17.36
C ASP A 11 10.29 15.11 17.25
N GLN A 12 9.93 15.78 16.15
CA GLN A 12 10.30 17.17 15.88
C GLN A 12 9.55 18.16 16.77
N HIS A 13 8.48 17.73 17.44
CA HIS A 13 7.57 18.60 18.18
C HIS A 13 7.93 18.79 19.66
N THR A 14 8.75 17.92 20.26
CA THR A 14 8.91 17.93 21.72
C THR A 14 10.06 18.78 22.25
N ASP A 15 11.11 19.10 21.48
CA ASP A 15 12.24 19.87 22.03
C ASP A 15 12.92 20.83 21.03
N CYS A 16 12.49 22.10 21.07
CA CYS A 16 13.18 23.23 20.43
C CYS A 16 14.64 23.44 20.93
N ASN A 17 15.02 22.73 22.01
CA ASN A 17 16.30 22.89 22.70
C ASN A 17 17.44 22.01 22.14
N ILE A 18 17.15 21.04 21.27
CA ILE A 18 18.18 20.16 20.69
C ILE A 18 18.48 20.60 19.25
N SER A 19 19.74 21.00 19.01
CA SER A 19 20.20 21.35 17.67
C SER A 19 20.07 20.18 16.71
N SER A 20 19.85 20.46 15.43
CA SER A 20 19.78 19.44 14.38
C SER A 20 21.02 18.55 14.37
N ALA A 21 22.22 19.12 14.57
CA ALA A 21 23.47 18.38 14.64
C ALA A 21 23.49 17.32 15.75
N ARG A 22 22.99 17.66 16.95
CA ARG A 22 22.89 16.69 18.06
C ARG A 22 21.85 15.60 17.80
N ARG A 23 20.73 15.93 17.15
CA ARG A 23 19.75 14.92 16.73
C ARG A 23 20.33 13.94 15.73
N CYS A 24 21.11 14.41 14.75
CA CYS A 24 21.82 13.53 13.83
C CYS A 24 22.85 12.63 14.54
N GLU A 25 23.56 13.16 15.54
CA GLU A 25 24.49 12.36 16.35
C GLU A 25 23.76 11.26 17.12
N TYR A 26 22.65 11.57 17.79
CA TYR A 26 21.83 10.58 18.49
C TYR A 26 21.22 9.55 17.55
N GLY A 27 20.72 9.97 16.38
CA GLY A 27 20.20 9.04 15.38
C GLY A 27 21.26 8.03 14.92
N ARG A 28 22.48 8.51 14.67
CA ARG A 28 23.60 7.64 14.29
C ARG A 28 24.03 6.70 15.42
N GLU A 29 24.08 7.18 16.66
CA GLU A 29 24.37 6.34 17.82
C GLU A 29 23.29 5.27 18.02
N LEU A 30 22.02 5.65 17.90
CA LEU A 30 20.88 4.74 17.97
C LEU A 30 20.98 3.64 16.90
N LEU A 31 21.22 4.03 15.64
CA LEU A 31 21.35 3.08 14.53
C LEU A 31 22.56 2.15 14.65
N SER A 32 23.62 2.56 15.37
CA SER A 32 24.75 1.67 15.67
C SER A 32 24.35 0.44 16.51
N HIS A 33 23.20 0.51 17.21
CA HIS A 33 22.65 -0.61 17.98
C HIS A 33 21.68 -1.49 17.20
N THR A 34 21.42 -1.18 15.92
CA THR A 34 20.52 -1.95 15.05
C THR A 34 20.78 -3.46 15.08
N PRO A 35 22.02 -3.96 14.92
CA PRO A 35 22.26 -5.42 14.89
C PRO A 35 21.76 -6.13 16.14
N MET A 36 21.98 -5.54 17.32
CA MET A 36 21.54 -6.09 18.60
C MET A 36 20.01 -6.14 18.71
N VAL A 37 19.33 -5.11 18.20
CA VAL A 37 17.87 -5.04 18.24
C VAL A 37 17.24 -6.02 17.26
N LEU A 38 17.75 -6.10 16.03
CA LEU A 38 17.24 -7.06 15.04
C LEU A 38 17.47 -8.50 15.52
N GLU A 39 18.63 -8.81 16.10
CA GLU A 39 18.89 -10.13 16.70
C GLU A 39 17.92 -10.42 17.85
N PHE A 40 17.70 -9.46 18.74
CA PHE A 40 16.72 -9.61 19.83
C PHE A 40 15.31 -9.87 19.29
N LEU A 41 14.85 -9.10 18.31
CA LEU A 41 13.52 -9.26 17.70
C LEU A 41 13.37 -10.64 17.04
N LEU A 42 14.41 -11.11 16.37
CA LEU A 42 14.44 -12.44 15.76
C LEU A 42 14.33 -13.54 16.83
N GLN A 43 15.11 -13.44 17.90
CA GLN A 43 15.00 -14.39 19.02
C GLN A 43 13.61 -14.36 19.66
N GLN A 44 12.90 -13.24 19.66
CA GLN A 44 11.53 -13.18 20.18
C GLN A 44 10.51 -13.78 19.21
N SER A 45 10.73 -13.69 17.89
CA SER A 45 9.80 -14.23 16.90
C SER A 45 9.85 -15.76 16.83
N GLU A 46 11.03 -16.36 17.01
CA GLU A 46 11.24 -17.81 16.91
C GLU A 46 10.77 -18.61 18.15
N LYS A 47 10.60 -17.96 19.31
CA LYS A 47 10.18 -18.65 20.53
C LYS A 47 8.77 -19.23 20.37
N SER A 48 8.63 -20.55 20.41
CA SER A 48 7.33 -21.22 20.50
C SER A 48 6.79 -21.14 21.94
N PHE A 49 5.57 -20.62 22.13
CA PHE A 49 4.87 -20.64 23.41
C PHE A 49 3.51 -21.32 23.25
N ASP A 50 3.07 -22.00 24.32
CA ASP A 50 1.91 -22.90 24.36
C ASP A 50 0.56 -22.15 24.52
N GLY A 51 0.56 -20.81 24.46
CA GLY A 51 -0.63 -19.97 24.68
C GLY A 51 -0.89 -19.00 23.52
N GLY A 52 -1.92 -19.28 22.72
CA GLY A 52 -2.26 -18.49 21.52
C GLY A 52 -2.43 -16.99 21.77
N ILE A 53 -3.09 -16.59 22.87
CA ILE A 53 -3.30 -15.17 23.21
C ILE A 53 -1.97 -14.45 23.47
N GLN A 54 -1.05 -15.07 24.21
CA GLN A 54 0.28 -14.48 24.50
C GLN A 54 1.14 -14.37 23.23
N LEU A 55 0.97 -15.30 22.29
CA LEU A 55 1.67 -15.30 21.01
C LEU A 55 1.26 -14.10 20.16
N TYR A 56 -0.04 -13.81 20.03
CA TYR A 56 -0.53 -12.67 19.24
C TYR A 56 -0.09 -11.32 19.81
N ASP A 57 -0.20 -11.13 21.13
CA ASP A 57 0.25 -9.90 21.80
C ASP A 57 1.75 -9.68 21.64
N ARG A 58 2.54 -10.76 21.66
CA ARG A 58 3.98 -10.69 21.41
C ARG A 58 4.27 -10.29 19.97
N ASN A 59 3.64 -10.93 18.99
CA ASN A 59 3.88 -10.61 17.58
C ASN A 59 3.58 -9.13 17.29
N ARG A 60 2.50 -8.59 17.86
CA ARG A 60 2.20 -7.15 17.77
C ARG A 60 3.28 -6.27 18.41
N LYS A 61 3.85 -6.68 19.54
CA LYS A 61 4.97 -5.94 20.17
C LYS A 61 6.25 -5.99 19.33
N ILE A 62 6.54 -7.14 18.72
CA ILE A 62 7.69 -7.31 17.81
C ILE A 62 7.50 -6.41 16.59
N LEU A 63 6.33 -6.47 15.93
CA LEU A 63 6.03 -5.65 14.76
C LEU A 63 6.06 -4.15 15.07
N ARG A 64 5.49 -3.71 16.20
CA ARG A 64 5.59 -2.30 16.62
C ARG A 64 7.02 -1.86 16.87
N CYS A 65 7.81 -2.70 17.52
CA CYS A 65 9.23 -2.40 17.71
C CYS A 65 9.95 -2.32 16.36
N LEU A 66 9.68 -3.27 15.45
CA LEU A 66 10.30 -3.25 14.13
C LEU A 66 9.91 -2.01 13.34
N LEU A 67 8.63 -1.63 13.34
CA LEU A 67 8.10 -0.45 12.66
C LEU A 67 8.86 0.82 13.04
N SER A 68 8.99 1.08 14.34
CA SER A 68 9.71 2.26 14.84
C SER A 68 11.18 2.27 14.40
N TRP A 69 11.82 1.10 14.32
CA TRP A 69 13.20 1.00 13.85
C TRP A 69 13.32 1.13 12.32
N VAL A 70 12.33 0.66 11.57
CA VAL A 70 12.24 0.86 10.11
C VAL A 70 12.17 2.34 9.79
N GLN A 71 11.27 3.08 10.47
CA GLN A 71 11.12 4.53 10.29
C GLN A 71 12.44 5.27 10.57
N ALA A 72 13.17 4.85 11.61
CA ALA A 72 14.51 5.36 11.89
C ALA A 72 15.61 4.97 10.89
N GLY A 73 15.30 4.11 9.90
CA GLY A 73 16.22 3.71 8.85
C GLY A 73 17.11 2.53 9.19
N CYS A 74 16.67 1.60 10.06
CA CYS A 74 17.50 0.48 10.51
C CYS A 74 18.02 -0.45 9.40
N PHE A 75 17.34 -0.58 8.26
CA PHE A 75 17.83 -1.42 7.15
C PHE A 75 18.65 -0.63 6.11
N SER A 76 19.00 0.63 6.37
CA SER A 76 19.69 1.49 5.37
C SER A 76 21.06 0.98 4.97
N GLU A 77 21.74 0.26 5.88
CA GLU A 77 23.05 -0.33 5.63
C GLU A 77 22.98 -1.74 5.00
N ILE A 78 21.77 -2.32 4.91
CA ILE A 78 21.59 -3.68 4.40
C ILE A 78 21.45 -3.63 2.87
N PRO A 79 22.28 -4.39 2.11
CA PRO A 79 22.17 -4.43 0.67
C PRO A 79 20.76 -4.86 0.23
N PRO A 80 20.15 -4.21 -0.78
CA PRO A 80 18.77 -4.48 -1.17
C PRO A 80 18.48 -5.94 -1.53
N GLY A 81 19.45 -6.65 -2.11
CA GLY A 81 19.31 -8.07 -2.48
C GLY A 81 19.24 -9.03 -1.29
N SER A 82 19.65 -8.62 -0.08
CA SER A 82 19.68 -9.47 1.12
C SER A 82 18.49 -9.27 2.04
N LEU A 83 17.85 -8.10 1.97
CA LEU A 83 16.67 -7.74 2.76
C LEU A 83 15.48 -8.73 2.60
N PRO A 84 15.16 -9.24 1.40
CA PRO A 84 14.04 -10.17 1.19
C PRO A 84 14.19 -11.51 1.89
N GLU A 85 15.43 -11.97 2.01
CA GLU A 85 15.78 -13.23 2.66
C GLU A 85 15.93 -13.05 4.17
N HIS A 86 15.92 -11.81 4.65
CA HIS A 86 16.08 -11.50 6.06
C HIS A 86 14.93 -12.13 6.88
N PRO A 87 15.23 -12.88 7.95
CA PRO A 87 14.23 -13.68 8.66
C PRO A 87 13.13 -12.83 9.32
N LEU A 88 13.44 -11.59 9.72
CA LEU A 88 12.41 -10.66 10.20
C LEU A 88 11.43 -10.22 9.10
N ILE A 89 11.88 -10.11 7.84
CA ILE A 89 10.99 -9.78 6.73
C ILE A 89 10.04 -10.96 6.46
N ASN A 90 10.56 -12.19 6.49
CA ASN A 90 9.71 -13.38 6.42
C ASN A 90 8.71 -13.46 7.59
N PHE A 91 9.11 -13.08 8.80
CA PHE A 91 8.20 -12.96 9.93
C PHE A 91 7.08 -11.93 9.70
N VAL A 92 7.37 -10.77 9.09
CA VAL A 92 6.36 -9.77 8.73
C VAL A 92 5.39 -10.34 7.70
N PHE A 93 5.88 -11.01 6.65
CA PHE A 93 5.04 -11.67 5.65
C PHE A 93 4.13 -12.75 6.25
N ASN A 94 4.64 -13.56 7.17
CA ASN A 94 3.82 -14.56 7.88
C ASN A 94 2.77 -13.89 8.78
N SER A 95 3.07 -12.70 9.31
CA SER A 95 2.15 -11.93 10.15
C SER A 95 0.96 -11.36 9.37
N LEU A 96 1.04 -11.25 8.04
CA LEU A 96 -0.09 -10.90 7.17
C LEU A 96 -1.19 -11.97 7.17
N GLN A 97 -0.86 -13.23 7.48
CA GLN A 97 -1.86 -14.31 7.54
C GLN A 97 -2.64 -14.32 8.86
N VAL A 98 -2.28 -13.46 9.82
CA VAL A 98 -2.83 -13.47 11.17
C VAL A 98 -3.57 -12.16 11.44
N SER A 99 -4.91 -12.23 11.58
CA SER A 99 -5.80 -11.07 11.66
C SER A 99 -5.43 -10.05 12.76
N SER A 100 -4.87 -10.51 13.89
CA SER A 100 -4.47 -9.63 15.00
C SER A 100 -3.20 -8.82 14.73
N SER A 101 -2.38 -9.24 13.77
CA SER A 101 -1.12 -8.59 13.39
C SER A 101 -1.12 -8.01 11.98
N PHE A 102 -2.18 -8.25 11.21
CA PHE A 102 -2.29 -7.85 9.81
C PHE A 102 -1.99 -6.35 9.59
N ASP A 103 -2.69 -5.45 10.29
CA ASP A 103 -2.52 -4.01 10.10
C ASP A 103 -1.09 -3.54 10.34
N LEU A 104 -0.47 -4.02 11.43
CA LEU A 104 0.92 -3.69 11.76
C LEU A 104 1.91 -4.28 10.76
N ALA A 105 1.61 -5.45 10.19
CA ALA A 105 2.47 -6.05 9.17
C ALA A 105 2.39 -5.29 7.84
N VAL A 106 1.20 -4.82 7.46
CA VAL A 106 1.01 -3.90 6.31
C VAL A 106 1.80 -2.62 6.53
N GLU A 107 1.64 -1.98 7.70
CA GLU A 107 2.32 -0.73 8.06
C GLU A 107 3.85 -0.86 8.00
N VAL A 108 4.41 -1.95 8.55
CA VAL A 108 5.85 -2.23 8.48
C VAL A 108 6.33 -2.37 7.03
N LEU A 109 5.58 -3.07 6.17
CA LEU A 109 5.98 -3.25 4.77
C LEU A 109 5.88 -1.94 3.97
N VAL A 110 4.84 -1.14 4.20
CA VAL A 110 4.69 0.18 3.58
C VAL A 110 5.86 1.09 3.95
N GLU A 111 6.20 1.19 5.24
CA GLU A 111 7.34 1.99 5.68
C GLU A 111 8.67 1.50 5.10
N LEU A 112 8.86 0.18 5.03
CA LEU A 112 10.05 -0.41 4.40
C LEU A 112 10.14 -0.05 2.91
N ILE A 113 9.01 -0.05 2.18
CA ILE A 113 8.94 0.34 0.77
C ILE A 113 9.40 1.79 0.58
N SER A 114 8.92 2.70 1.44
CA SER A 114 9.24 4.12 1.35
C SER A 114 10.70 4.46 1.67
N HIS A 115 11.39 3.62 2.45
CA HIS A 115 12.74 3.89 2.94
C HIS A 115 13.86 3.08 2.26
N HIS A 116 13.54 2.03 1.48
CA HIS A 116 14.54 1.15 0.85
C HIS A 116 14.39 1.04 -0.67
N GLU A 117 15.26 1.73 -1.41
CA GLU A 117 15.18 1.88 -2.88
C GLU A 117 15.08 0.56 -3.68
N GLY A 118 15.73 -0.52 -3.24
CA GLY A 118 15.68 -1.80 -3.96
C GLY A 118 14.63 -2.79 -3.46
N LEU A 119 13.90 -2.46 -2.39
CA LEU A 119 12.86 -3.34 -1.86
C LEU A 119 11.63 -3.46 -2.78
N PRO A 120 11.13 -2.39 -3.45
CA PRO A 120 9.98 -2.48 -4.34
C PRO A 120 10.13 -3.57 -5.41
N GLN A 121 11.31 -3.68 -6.05
CA GLN A 121 11.58 -4.72 -7.05
C GLN A 121 11.41 -6.13 -6.49
N VAL A 122 11.85 -6.35 -5.25
CA VAL A 122 11.74 -7.68 -4.65
C VAL A 122 10.31 -7.97 -4.20
N LEU A 123 9.61 -6.98 -3.67
CA LEU A 123 8.22 -7.15 -3.28
C LEU A 123 7.33 -7.37 -4.51
N LEU A 124 7.68 -6.77 -5.67
CA LEU A 124 7.05 -7.04 -6.95
C LEU A 124 7.13 -8.54 -7.31
N CYS A 125 8.28 -9.19 -7.11
CA CYS A 125 8.43 -10.64 -7.29
C CYS A 125 7.55 -11.48 -6.35
N ARG A 126 7.02 -10.89 -5.26
CA ARG A 126 6.12 -11.56 -4.30
C ARG A 126 4.64 -11.23 -4.54
N VAL A 127 4.29 -10.40 -5.53
CA VAL A 127 2.90 -10.04 -5.83
C VAL A 127 2.02 -11.25 -6.08
N ARG A 128 2.53 -12.28 -6.78
CA ARG A 128 1.78 -13.51 -7.00
C ARG A 128 1.41 -14.20 -5.68
N TYR A 129 2.33 -14.26 -4.73
CA TYR A 129 2.04 -14.78 -3.40
C TYR A 129 0.99 -13.93 -2.67
N LEU A 130 1.16 -12.60 -2.67
CA LEU A 130 0.19 -11.69 -2.04
C LEU A 130 -1.22 -11.86 -2.67
N THR A 131 -1.28 -12.05 -3.98
CA THR A 131 -2.53 -12.20 -4.72
C THR A 131 -3.19 -13.55 -4.44
N GLU A 132 -2.47 -14.65 -4.64
CA GLU A 132 -3.03 -16.00 -4.57
C GLU A 132 -3.31 -16.45 -3.13
N VAL A 133 -2.44 -16.09 -2.19
CA VAL A 133 -2.49 -16.59 -0.81
C VAL A 133 -3.27 -15.67 0.11
N LEU A 134 -3.28 -14.36 -0.14
CA LEU A 134 -3.92 -13.39 0.76
C LEU A 134 -5.15 -12.73 0.12
N LEU A 135 -4.99 -12.14 -1.07
CA LEU A 135 -6.06 -11.34 -1.68
C LEU A 135 -7.24 -12.18 -2.17
N LEU A 136 -7.00 -13.25 -2.93
CA LEU A 136 -8.09 -14.09 -3.44
C LEU A 136 -8.95 -14.70 -2.32
N PRO A 137 -8.38 -15.25 -1.22
CA PRO A 137 -9.18 -15.65 -0.06
C PRO A 137 -9.95 -14.50 0.57
N ALA A 138 -9.34 -13.31 0.71
CA ALA A 138 -10.01 -12.14 1.29
C ALA A 138 -11.21 -11.68 0.43
N LEU A 139 -11.05 -11.63 -0.89
CA LEU A 139 -12.11 -11.32 -1.85
C LEU A 139 -13.28 -12.33 -1.75
N ASN A 140 -12.96 -13.63 -1.71
CA ASN A 140 -13.98 -14.69 -1.62
C ASN A 140 -14.77 -14.65 -0.30
N ASN A 141 -14.10 -14.27 0.79
CA ASN A 141 -14.72 -14.18 2.11
C ASN A 141 -15.36 -12.81 2.40
N GLY A 142 -15.16 -11.82 1.52
CA GLY A 142 -15.60 -10.44 1.74
C GLY A 142 -14.91 -9.77 2.93
N ASP A 143 -13.65 -10.11 3.21
CA ASP A 143 -12.88 -9.48 4.29
C ASP A 143 -12.36 -8.11 3.82
N GLU A 144 -13.22 -7.09 3.91
CA GLU A 144 -12.93 -5.72 3.46
C GLU A 144 -11.67 -5.14 4.10
N LYS A 145 -11.41 -5.50 5.36
CA LYS A 145 -10.22 -5.05 6.08
C LYS A 145 -8.95 -5.62 5.45
N ALA A 146 -8.93 -6.92 5.16
CA ALA A 146 -7.80 -7.55 4.48
C ALA A 146 -7.65 -7.04 3.05
N ILE A 147 -8.75 -6.88 2.30
CA ILE A 147 -8.72 -6.35 0.93
C ILE A 147 -8.15 -4.93 0.91
N GLY A 148 -8.63 -4.04 1.79
CA GLY A 148 -8.15 -2.66 1.88
C GLY A 148 -6.67 -2.56 2.26
N GLY A 149 -6.22 -3.36 3.24
CA GLY A 149 -4.80 -3.38 3.62
C GLY A 149 -3.89 -3.92 2.52
N LEU A 150 -4.32 -4.95 1.77
CA LEU A 150 -3.57 -5.48 0.63
C LEU A 150 -3.58 -4.51 -0.56
N ALA A 151 -4.70 -3.84 -0.81
CA ALA A 151 -4.82 -2.81 -1.85
C ALA A 151 -3.85 -1.65 -1.59
N CYS A 152 -3.79 -1.17 -0.34
CA CYS A 152 -2.81 -0.16 0.10
C CYS A 152 -1.37 -0.66 -0.13
N LEU A 153 -1.02 -1.83 0.42
CA LEU A 153 0.33 -2.39 0.26
C LEU A 153 0.75 -2.54 -1.20
N MET A 154 -0.10 -3.13 -2.05
CA MET A 154 0.21 -3.32 -3.47
C MET A 154 0.32 -1.99 -4.22
N SER A 155 -0.50 -1.00 -3.86
CA SER A 155 -0.41 0.35 -4.42
C SER A 155 0.93 1.01 -4.07
N GLU A 156 1.41 0.85 -2.84
CA GLU A 156 2.72 1.37 -2.42
C GLU A 156 3.88 0.68 -3.15
N ILE A 157 3.81 -0.65 -3.35
CA ILE A 157 4.82 -1.38 -4.14
C ILE A 157 4.90 -0.79 -5.56
N GLY A 158 3.76 -0.60 -6.22
CA GLY A 158 3.71 -0.07 -7.58
C GLY A 158 4.18 1.38 -7.68
N GLN A 159 3.79 2.22 -6.72
CA GLN A 159 4.17 3.64 -6.66
C GLN A 159 5.68 3.84 -6.43
N ALA A 160 6.30 2.95 -5.67
CA ALA A 160 7.74 3.04 -5.40
C ALA A 160 8.60 2.55 -6.58
N ALA A 161 8.01 1.89 -7.59
CA ALA A 161 8.73 1.40 -8.76
C ALA A 161 7.98 1.60 -10.09
N PRO A 162 7.60 2.84 -10.45
CA PRO A 162 6.78 3.11 -11.63
C PRO A 162 7.46 2.69 -12.94
N SER A 163 8.79 2.75 -13.00
CA SER A 163 9.57 2.26 -14.15
C SER A 163 9.42 0.75 -14.34
N LEU A 164 9.43 -0.04 -13.25
CA LEU A 164 9.26 -1.50 -13.33
C LEU A 164 7.83 -1.88 -13.71
N ILE A 165 6.84 -1.09 -13.30
CA ILE A 165 5.45 -1.30 -13.70
C ILE A 165 5.27 -0.98 -15.20
N ALA A 166 5.91 0.08 -15.68
CA ALA A 166 5.87 0.46 -17.09
C ALA A 166 6.55 -0.58 -18.01
N GLU A 167 7.47 -1.40 -17.51
CA GLU A 167 8.03 -2.53 -18.28
C GLU A 167 6.99 -3.60 -18.65
N ALA A 168 5.79 -3.56 -18.05
CA ALA A 168 4.69 -4.50 -18.31
C ALA A 168 5.11 -5.98 -18.19
N SER A 169 5.99 -6.28 -17.23
CA SER A 169 6.37 -7.65 -16.87
C SER A 169 5.16 -8.45 -16.35
N THR A 170 5.31 -9.77 -16.25
CA THR A 170 4.24 -10.63 -15.73
C THR A 170 3.86 -10.25 -14.29
N GLU A 171 4.84 -9.89 -13.47
CA GLU A 171 4.65 -9.44 -12.09
C GLU A 171 3.96 -8.07 -12.02
N ALA A 172 4.32 -7.14 -12.91
CA ALA A 172 3.70 -5.82 -12.99
C ALA A 172 2.22 -5.91 -13.42
N LEU A 173 1.91 -6.72 -14.43
CA LEU A 173 0.53 -6.95 -14.85
C LEU A 173 -0.28 -7.66 -13.77
N ALA A 174 0.32 -8.65 -13.08
CA ALA A 174 -0.34 -9.30 -11.94
C ALA A 174 -0.65 -8.33 -10.79
N LEU A 175 0.20 -7.33 -10.55
CA LEU A 175 -0.06 -6.27 -9.56
C LEU A 175 -1.23 -5.41 -9.99
N ALA A 176 -1.26 -4.99 -11.26
CA ALA A 176 -2.34 -4.18 -11.80
C ALA A 176 -3.70 -4.93 -11.78
N ASP A 177 -3.72 -6.20 -12.16
CA ASP A 177 -4.91 -7.07 -12.12
C ASP A 177 -5.42 -7.29 -10.69
N ALA A 178 -4.50 -7.46 -9.72
CA ALA A 178 -4.84 -7.56 -8.31
C ALA A 178 -5.50 -6.27 -7.80
N LEU A 179 -4.95 -5.10 -8.14
CA LEU A 179 -5.52 -3.80 -7.78
C LEU A 179 -6.88 -3.56 -8.46
N LEU A 180 -7.05 -3.96 -9.72
CA LEU A 180 -8.35 -3.94 -10.41
C LEU A 180 -9.39 -4.81 -9.71
N SER A 181 -8.97 -5.98 -9.21
CA SER A 181 -9.84 -6.87 -8.42
C SER A 181 -10.30 -6.20 -7.12
N CYS A 182 -9.45 -5.38 -6.48
CA CYS A 182 -9.83 -4.56 -5.33
C CYS A 182 -10.80 -3.43 -5.71
N VAL A 183 -10.60 -2.76 -6.85
CA VAL A 183 -11.48 -1.67 -7.31
C VAL A 183 -12.87 -2.20 -7.69
N THR A 184 -12.93 -3.38 -8.31
CA THR A 184 -14.18 -4.05 -8.71
C THR A 184 -14.91 -4.72 -7.54
N PHE A 185 -14.25 -4.87 -6.39
CA PHE A 185 -14.88 -5.46 -5.21
C PHE A 185 -16.12 -4.64 -4.78
N PRO A 186 -17.28 -5.30 -4.60
CA PRO A 186 -18.53 -4.62 -4.27
C PRO A 186 -18.60 -4.23 -2.78
N SER A 187 -17.86 -3.19 -2.38
CA SER A 187 -18.02 -2.52 -1.07
C SER A 187 -19.08 -1.41 -1.15
N GLU A 188 -19.71 -1.09 -0.01
CA GLU A 188 -20.66 0.02 0.12
C GLU A 188 -19.98 1.40 0.03
N ASP A 189 -18.75 1.50 0.52
CA ASP A 189 -17.92 2.70 0.49
C ASP A 189 -16.95 2.70 -0.69
N TRP A 190 -16.20 3.80 -0.85
CA TRP A 190 -15.16 3.93 -1.87
C TRP A 190 -13.75 3.66 -1.33
N ASP A 191 -13.59 3.45 -0.03
CA ASP A 191 -12.31 3.47 0.67
C ASP A 191 -11.27 2.53 0.02
N ILE A 192 -11.68 1.31 -0.34
CA ILE A 192 -10.82 0.35 -1.04
C ILE A 192 -10.40 0.88 -2.42
N ALA A 193 -11.34 1.37 -3.24
CA ALA A 193 -10.99 1.91 -4.56
C ALA A 193 -10.12 3.16 -4.44
N ASP A 194 -10.48 4.07 -3.54
CA ASP A 194 -9.80 5.34 -3.30
C ASP A 194 -8.34 5.13 -2.88
N SER A 195 -8.07 4.09 -2.08
CA SER A 195 -6.70 3.72 -1.68
C SER A 195 -5.78 3.34 -2.85
N THR A 196 -6.34 2.94 -3.99
CA THR A 196 -5.56 2.57 -5.20
C THR A 196 -5.35 3.73 -6.17
N LEU A 197 -6.08 4.82 -6.03
CA LEU A 197 -6.13 5.89 -7.04
C LEU A 197 -4.77 6.58 -7.24
N GLN A 198 -4.03 6.80 -6.16
CA GLN A 198 -2.72 7.44 -6.25
C GLN A 198 -1.73 6.62 -7.08
N PHE A 199 -1.80 5.28 -7.01
CA PHE A 199 -1.03 4.40 -7.87
C PHE A 199 -1.38 4.61 -9.34
N TRP A 200 -2.68 4.54 -9.69
CA TRP A 200 -3.12 4.71 -11.08
C TRP A 200 -2.74 6.07 -11.66
N CYS A 201 -2.89 7.14 -10.87
CA CYS A 201 -2.47 8.48 -11.27
C CYS A 201 -0.95 8.60 -11.45
N SER A 202 -0.17 8.04 -10.53
CA SER A 202 1.30 8.05 -10.61
C SER A 202 1.80 7.26 -11.81
N LEU A 203 1.20 6.10 -12.09
CA LEU A 203 1.55 5.28 -13.24
C LEU A 203 1.21 6.00 -14.57
N ALA A 204 0.00 6.55 -14.68
CA ALA A 204 -0.39 7.31 -15.86
C ALA A 204 0.54 8.52 -16.09
N GLY A 205 0.85 9.27 -15.02
CA GLY A 205 1.78 10.39 -15.07
C GLY A 205 3.19 9.98 -15.49
N TYR A 206 3.67 8.82 -15.02
CA TYR A 206 4.95 8.27 -15.42
C TYR A 206 4.97 7.92 -16.91
N ILE A 207 3.97 7.20 -17.42
CA ILE A 207 3.92 6.79 -18.83
C ILE A 207 3.83 8.01 -19.76
N LEU A 208 3.03 9.03 -19.39
CA LEU A 208 2.98 10.31 -20.13
C LEU A 208 4.34 11.02 -20.17
N GLY A 209 5.16 10.86 -19.14
CA GLY A 209 6.51 11.43 -19.07
C GLY A 209 7.55 10.73 -19.96
N LEU A 210 7.29 9.52 -20.45
CA LEU A 210 8.25 8.74 -21.24
C LEU A 210 8.49 9.28 -22.66
N ASP A 211 7.65 10.21 -23.13
CA ASP A 211 7.65 10.72 -24.51
C ASP A 211 8.86 11.59 -24.87
N VAL A 212 9.73 11.89 -23.92
CA VAL A 212 10.84 12.82 -24.10
C VAL A 212 12.06 12.18 -24.79
N ASP A 213 12.18 10.84 -24.87
CA ASP A 213 13.43 10.20 -25.36
C ASP A 213 13.30 8.91 -26.20
N GLY A 214 12.09 8.36 -26.49
CA GLY A 214 12.01 7.12 -27.28
C GLY A 214 10.62 6.63 -27.69
N GLY A 215 10.18 6.97 -28.91
CA GLY A 215 8.83 6.68 -29.42
C GLY A 215 8.47 5.20 -29.67
N GLU A 216 9.43 4.27 -29.75
CA GLU A 216 9.13 2.82 -29.91
C GLU A 216 8.81 2.13 -28.57
N ASN A 217 9.50 2.48 -27.48
CA ASN A 217 9.20 1.91 -26.17
C ASN A 217 7.84 2.37 -25.65
N ARG A 218 7.47 3.63 -25.91
CA ARG A 218 6.18 4.19 -25.50
C ARG A 218 5.00 3.42 -26.08
N LYS A 219 4.99 3.16 -27.39
CA LYS A 219 3.89 2.44 -28.06
C LYS A 219 3.66 1.04 -27.50
N ASN A 220 4.75 0.30 -27.24
CA ASN A 220 4.64 -1.04 -26.66
C ASN A 220 4.06 -1.02 -25.24
N VAL A 221 4.41 -0.01 -24.44
CA VAL A 221 3.87 0.17 -23.08
C VAL A 221 2.39 0.56 -23.13
N ASP A 222 2.04 1.48 -24.02
CA ASP A 222 0.67 1.93 -24.23
C ASP A 222 -0.22 0.75 -24.67
N ASP A 223 0.22 -0.08 -25.61
CA ASP A 223 -0.51 -1.26 -26.07
C ASP A 223 -0.77 -2.29 -24.96
N MET A 224 0.18 -2.45 -24.03
CA MET A 224 0.08 -3.43 -22.95
C MET A 224 -0.74 -2.93 -21.76
N LEU A 225 -0.66 -1.64 -21.44
CA LEU A 225 -1.35 -1.05 -20.29
C LEU A 225 -2.70 -0.43 -20.64
N PHE A 226 -2.99 -0.18 -21.92
CA PHE A 226 -4.30 0.31 -22.37
C PHE A 226 -5.47 -0.56 -21.89
N PRO A 227 -5.43 -1.90 -22.06
CA PRO A 227 -6.51 -2.76 -21.55
C PRO A 227 -6.72 -2.63 -20.04
N VAL A 228 -5.64 -2.41 -19.28
CA VAL A 228 -5.67 -2.25 -17.82
C VAL A 228 -6.38 -0.94 -17.45
N PHE A 229 -6.02 0.18 -18.07
CA PHE A 229 -6.68 1.47 -17.83
C PHE A 229 -8.14 1.48 -18.32
N SER A 230 -8.45 0.81 -19.42
CA SER A 230 -9.82 0.63 -19.88
C SER A 230 -10.66 -0.15 -18.86
N ALA A 231 -10.13 -1.26 -18.34
CA ALA A 231 -10.80 -2.05 -17.32
C ALA A 231 -10.99 -1.27 -16.01
N LEU A 232 -10.01 -0.43 -15.63
CA LEU A 232 -10.13 0.47 -14.48
C LEU A 232 -11.30 1.44 -14.65
N LEU A 233 -11.40 2.07 -15.83
CA LEU A 233 -12.48 3.01 -16.12
C LEU A 233 -13.85 2.31 -16.04
N ASP A 234 -13.98 1.13 -16.64
CA ASP A 234 -15.21 0.34 -16.58
C ASP A 234 -15.59 -0.02 -15.13
N ALA A 235 -14.60 -0.45 -14.32
CA ALA A 235 -14.80 -0.76 -12.91
C ALA A 235 -15.31 0.45 -12.10
N LEU A 236 -14.69 1.62 -12.29
CA LEU A 236 -15.08 2.86 -11.62
C LEU A 236 -16.49 3.33 -12.05
N LEU A 237 -16.81 3.23 -13.34
CA LEU A 237 -18.12 3.57 -13.88
C LEU A 237 -19.22 2.66 -13.33
N LEU A 238 -18.99 1.35 -13.28
CA LEU A 238 -19.93 0.40 -12.70
C LEU A 238 -20.21 0.71 -11.23
N ARG A 239 -19.18 1.04 -10.45
CA ARG A 239 -19.31 1.40 -9.03
C ARG A 239 -20.09 2.71 -8.83
N ALA A 240 -19.86 3.71 -9.68
CA ALA A 240 -20.63 4.95 -9.68
C ALA A 240 -22.12 4.73 -10.00
N GLN A 241 -22.44 3.83 -10.94
CA GLN A 241 -23.82 3.49 -11.30
C GLN A 241 -24.56 2.76 -10.18
N TRP A 242 -23.87 1.86 -9.47
CA TRP A 242 -24.43 1.13 -8.32
C TRP A 242 -24.95 2.06 -7.21
N LEU A 243 -24.21 3.13 -6.91
CA LEU A 243 -24.63 4.13 -5.91
C LEU A 243 -25.86 4.92 -6.35
N SER A 244 -25.96 5.24 -7.64
CA SER A 244 -27.13 5.90 -8.22
C SER A 244 -28.39 5.04 -8.06
N TRP A 245 -28.30 3.74 -8.36
CA TRP A 245 -29.42 2.80 -8.22
C TRP A 245 -29.84 2.56 -6.77
N ARG A 246 -28.89 2.41 -5.85
CA ARG A 246 -29.20 2.29 -4.41
C ARG A 246 -29.90 3.53 -3.86
N ARG A 247 -29.47 4.74 -4.26
CA ARG A 247 -30.11 6.00 -3.85
C ARG A 247 -31.57 6.07 -4.30
N ILE A 248 -31.83 5.71 -5.56
CA ILE A 248 -33.19 5.65 -6.13
C ILE A 248 -34.04 4.55 -5.44
N GLY A 249 -33.43 3.42 -5.06
CA GLY A 249 -34.08 2.34 -4.32
C GLY A 249 -34.42 2.73 -2.87
N ALA A 250 -33.53 3.43 -2.18
CA ALA A 250 -33.72 3.91 -0.81
C ALA A 250 -34.78 5.02 -0.73
N GLU A 251 -34.83 5.93 -1.70
CA GLU A 251 -35.89 6.95 -1.82
C GLU A 251 -37.27 6.34 -2.06
N LYS A 252 -37.34 5.19 -2.74
CA LYS A 252 -38.61 4.47 -2.96
C LYS A 252 -39.06 3.67 -1.73
N HIS A 253 -38.17 3.31 -0.80
CA HIS A 253 -38.50 2.53 0.39
C HIS A 253 -38.71 3.39 1.66
N MET A 254 -38.16 4.60 1.73
CA MET A 254 -38.33 5.49 2.89
C MET A 254 -39.24 6.68 2.54
N GLY A 255 -40.55 6.44 2.58
CA GLY A 255 -41.51 7.53 2.62
C GLY A 255 -41.31 8.37 3.89
N ARG A 256 -40.92 9.64 3.69
CA ARG A 256 -40.81 10.76 4.66
C ARG A 256 -39.56 10.79 5.57
N GLY A 257 -38.64 11.67 5.18
CA GLY A 257 -38.08 12.74 6.01
C GLY A 257 -36.96 12.34 6.97
N ILE A 258 -35.71 12.71 6.61
CA ILE A 258 -34.66 13.25 7.49
C ILE A 258 -33.58 13.88 6.57
N ASP A 259 -33.14 15.09 6.90
CA ASP A 259 -32.04 15.79 6.25
C ASP A 259 -30.72 14.98 6.37
N VAL A 260 -30.15 14.58 5.24
CA VAL A 260 -28.77 14.05 5.17
C VAL A 260 -27.83 15.22 4.89
N VAL A 261 -27.48 15.97 5.94
CA VAL A 261 -26.33 16.87 5.91
C VAL A 261 -25.10 16.03 6.22
N GLY A 262 -24.29 15.70 5.20
CA GLY A 262 -23.01 15.02 5.41
C GLY A 262 -22.30 14.43 4.18
N GLY A 263 -22.94 14.34 3.01
CA GLY A 263 -22.37 13.66 1.83
C GLY A 263 -21.70 14.53 0.77
N ASP A 264 -21.87 15.86 0.82
CA ASP A 264 -21.54 16.73 -0.33
C ASP A 264 -20.05 17.03 -0.54
N GLY A 265 -19.20 16.87 0.48
CA GLY A 265 -17.76 17.13 0.37
C GLY A 265 -17.01 16.01 -0.37
N VAL A 266 -17.29 14.77 0.01
CA VAL A 266 -16.66 13.56 -0.55
C VAL A 266 -17.10 13.37 -2.01
N GLN A 267 -18.38 13.59 -2.31
CA GLN A 267 -18.92 13.46 -3.66
C GLN A 267 -18.36 14.50 -4.66
N ARG A 268 -17.95 15.69 -4.19
CA ARG A 268 -17.33 16.71 -5.05
C ARG A 268 -15.85 16.45 -5.32
N ILE A 269 -15.12 15.89 -4.36
CA ILE A 269 -13.72 15.50 -4.53
C ILE A 269 -13.63 14.25 -5.40
N LEU A 270 -14.45 13.22 -5.15
CA LEU A 270 -14.57 12.05 -6.02
C LEU A 270 -15.05 12.42 -7.43
N SER A 271 -15.99 13.36 -7.58
CA SER A 271 -16.39 13.85 -8.90
C SER A 271 -15.27 14.58 -9.63
N GLY A 272 -14.42 15.35 -8.94
CA GLY A 272 -13.30 16.05 -9.56
C GLY A 272 -12.13 15.11 -9.89
N PHE A 273 -11.92 14.07 -9.09
CA PHE A 273 -10.80 13.15 -9.20
C PHE A 273 -11.10 11.97 -10.14
N ILE A 274 -12.32 11.40 -10.11
CA ILE A 274 -12.82 10.52 -11.17
C ILE A 274 -12.86 11.29 -12.48
N PHE A 275 -13.20 12.58 -12.47
CA PHE A 275 -13.08 13.42 -13.66
C PHE A 275 -11.63 13.62 -14.07
N PHE A 276 -10.66 13.73 -13.16
CA PHE A 276 -9.23 13.80 -13.51
C PHE A 276 -8.71 12.47 -14.07
N VAL A 277 -9.10 11.32 -13.49
CA VAL A 277 -8.76 9.98 -14.01
C VAL A 277 -9.46 9.75 -15.35
N MET A 278 -10.73 10.13 -15.49
CA MET A 278 -11.44 10.11 -16.77
C MET A 278 -10.79 11.03 -17.78
N VAL A 279 -10.42 12.26 -17.41
CA VAL A 279 -9.75 13.20 -18.30
C VAL A 279 -8.37 12.67 -18.66
N ALA A 280 -7.61 12.12 -17.72
CA ALA A 280 -6.34 11.48 -18.02
C ALA A 280 -6.55 10.33 -19.00
N VAL A 281 -7.41 9.36 -18.71
CA VAL A 281 -7.73 8.21 -19.59
C VAL A 281 -8.28 8.66 -20.96
N VAL A 282 -9.18 9.64 -21.01
CA VAL A 282 -9.76 10.19 -22.25
C VAL A 282 -8.72 10.99 -23.04
N PHE A 283 -7.88 11.78 -22.40
CA PHE A 283 -6.82 12.56 -23.06
C PHE A 283 -5.68 11.66 -23.53
N PHE A 284 -5.44 10.55 -22.84
CA PHE A 284 -4.46 9.52 -23.20
C PHE A 284 -4.88 8.74 -24.45
N PHE A 285 -6.20 8.52 -24.66
CA PHE A 285 -6.67 7.55 -25.68
C PHE A 285 -7.64 8.09 -26.74
N VAL A 286 -8.07 9.37 -26.68
CA VAL A 286 -8.93 9.99 -27.74
C VAL A 286 -8.13 10.87 -28.72
N ASN A 287 -6.84 11.13 -28.46
CA ASN A 287 -5.99 11.95 -29.34
C ASN A 287 -5.12 11.14 -30.33
N GLU A 288 -5.44 9.88 -30.61
CA GLU A 288 -4.97 9.16 -31.82
C GLU A 288 -5.92 9.37 -33.01
#